data_AF-A0A7T0BY37-F1
#
_entry.id   AF-A0A7T0BY37-F1
#
_cell.length_a   1.000
_cell.length_b   1.000
_cell.length_c   1.000
_cell.angle_alpha   90.00
_cell.angle_beta   90.00
_cell.angle_gamma   90.00
#
_symmetry.space_group_name_H-M   'P 1'
#
loop_
_entity.id
_entity.type
_entity.pdbx_description
1 polymer ?
#
loop_
_entity_poly.entity_id
_entity_poly.type
_entity_poly.pdbx_seq_one_letter_code
_entity_poly.pdbx_strand_id
1 'polypeptide(L)'
;MSPLKTDLICEIIRKSQCNLLEQKGYSKNNCSDQCDELVMNWVRYNARGYREHFRDCLEIHSTSELGDILKKVATTGQHLNEILDNSPAFVERNGKGSPV
;
A
#
# COMPACT_ATOMS: atom_id res chain seq x y z
N MET A 1 0.45 -6.34 20.25
CA MET A 1 0.09 -7.23 19.13
C MET A 1 1.06 -8.42 19.13
N SER A 2 0.64 -9.63 18.74
CA SER A 2 1.58 -10.76 18.66
C SER A 2 2.57 -10.57 17.50
N PRO A 3 3.80 -11.13 17.57
CA PRO A 3 4.77 -11.03 16.48
C PRO A 3 4.21 -11.47 15.12
N LEU A 4 3.53 -12.63 15.08
CA LEU A 4 2.88 -13.15 13.88
C LEU A 4 1.90 -12.15 13.24
N LYS A 5 1.07 -11.50 14.07
CA LYS A 5 0.10 -10.52 13.58
C LYS A 5 0.81 -9.28 13.01
N THR A 6 1.89 -8.83 13.65
CA THR A 6 2.73 -7.73 13.14
C THR A 6 3.36 -8.07 11.80
N ASP A 7 3.88 -9.29 11.64
CA ASP A 7 4.52 -9.73 10.40
C ASP A 7 3.50 -9.83 9.25
N LEU A 8 2.31 -10.37 9.52
CA LEU A 8 1.21 -10.40 8.55
C LEU A 8 0.81 -9.01 8.08
N ILE A 9 0.62 -8.07 9.00
CA ILE A 9 0.26 -6.68 8.67
C ILE A 9 1.35 -6.04 7.81
N CYS A 10 2.63 -6.23 8.18
CA CYS A 10 3.74 -5.71 7.39
C CYS A 10 3.76 -6.28 5.96
N GLU A 11 3.55 -7.59 5.80
CA GLU A 11 3.55 -8.24 4.49
C GLU A 11 2.36 -7.82 3.63
N ILE A 12 1.16 -7.71 4.22
CA ILE A 12 -0.04 -7.21 3.54
C ILE A 12 0.20 -5.79 3.00
N ILE A 13 0.71 -4.89 3.84
CA ILE A 13 1.00 -3.50 3.45
C ILE A 13 2.04 -3.49 2.33
N ARG A 14 3.14 -4.25 2.47
CA ARG A 14 4.21 -4.31 1.47
C ARG A 14 3.69 -4.80 0.11
N LYS A 15 2.91 -5.88 0.10
CA LYS A 15 2.31 -6.41 -1.14
C LYS A 15 1.33 -5.44 -1.78
N SER A 16 0.47 -4.83 -0.97
CA SER A 16 -0.47 -3.81 -1.44
C SER A 16 0.23 -2.59 -2.04
N GLN A 17 1.35 -2.15 -1.45
CA GLN A 17 2.17 -1.06 -2.00
C GLN A 17 2.76 -1.44 -3.36
N CYS A 18 3.31 -2.66 -3.50
CA CYS A 18 3.79 -3.15 -4.79
C CYS A 18 2.67 -3.13 -5.84
N ASN A 19 1.49 -3.67 -5.51
CA ASN A 19 0.34 -3.69 -6.41
C ASN A 19 -0.06 -2.26 -6.84
N LEU A 20 -0.13 -1.30 -5.91
CA LEU A 20 -0.44 0.09 -6.23
C LEU A 20 0.59 0.72 -7.18
N LEU A 21 1.88 0.49 -6.94
CA LEU A 21 2.95 1.03 -7.78
C LEU A 21 2.93 0.40 -9.18
N GLU A 22 2.67 -0.90 -9.27
CA GLU A 22 2.48 -1.59 -10.55
C GLU A 22 1.27 -1.03 -11.33
N GLN A 23 0.13 -0.81 -10.66
CA GLN A 23 -1.06 -0.21 -11.26
C GLN A 23 -0.80 1.23 -11.76
N LYS A 24 0.06 1.99 -11.08
CA LYS A 24 0.51 3.33 -11.52
C LYS A 24 1.47 3.29 -12.71
N GLY A 25 1.81 2.10 -13.22
CA GLY A 25 2.72 1.91 -14.33
C GLY A 25 4.19 1.86 -13.93
N TYR A 26 4.51 1.82 -12.63
CA TYR A 26 5.88 1.74 -12.13
C TYR A 26 6.45 0.31 -12.07
N SER A 27 5.91 -0.60 -12.88
CA SER A 27 6.38 -1.98 -12.94
C SER A 27 7.74 -2.08 -13.63
N LYS A 28 8.60 -2.97 -13.13
CA LYS A 28 9.94 -3.26 -13.65
C LYS A 28 9.97 -3.55 -15.17
N ASN A 29 8.87 -4.05 -15.73
CA ASN A 29 8.78 -4.40 -17.15
C ASN A 29 8.52 -3.20 -18.08
N ASN A 30 8.13 -2.04 -17.53
CA ASN A 30 7.81 -0.81 -18.27
C ASN A 30 8.67 0.39 -17.84
N CYS A 31 9.70 0.17 -17.02
CA CYS A 31 10.39 1.24 -16.28
C CYS A 31 11.67 1.69 -17.00
N SER A 32 11.72 2.97 -17.41
CA SER A 32 12.95 3.70 -17.74
C SER A 32 13.56 4.33 -16.47
N ASP A 33 14.76 4.92 -16.55
CA ASP A 33 15.39 5.60 -15.40
C ASP A 33 14.49 6.69 -14.75
N GLN A 34 13.58 7.31 -15.50
CA GLN A 34 12.59 8.27 -14.95
C GLN A 34 11.57 7.62 -14.01
N CYS A 35 11.28 6.33 -14.20
CA CYS A 35 10.29 5.61 -13.42
C CYS A 35 10.83 5.25 -12.02
N ASP A 36 12.13 5.00 -11.88
CA ASP A 36 12.78 4.85 -10.57
C ASP A 36 12.69 6.14 -9.74
N GLU A 37 12.90 7.31 -10.36
CA GLU A 37 12.77 8.60 -9.67
C GLU A 37 11.32 8.85 -9.21
N LEU A 38 10.33 8.50 -10.04
CA LEU A 38 8.91 8.62 -9.70
C LEU A 38 8.52 7.69 -8.54
N VAL A 39 9.00 6.44 -8.53
CA VAL A 39 8.79 5.51 -7.41
C VAL A 39 9.43 6.05 -6.14
N MET A 40 10.69 6.50 -6.22
CA MET A 40 11.41 7.02 -5.06
C MET A 40 10.76 8.29 -4.50
N ASN A 41 10.26 9.17 -5.37
CA ASN A 41 9.48 10.33 -4.96
C ASN A 41 8.16 9.90 -4.30
N TRP A 42 7.43 8.94 -4.89
CA TRP A 42 6.21 8.43 -4.27
C TRP A 42 6.50 7.86 -2.87
N VAL A 43 7.53 7.03 -2.73
CA VAL A 43 7.95 6.43 -1.46
C VAL A 43 8.30 7.52 -0.44
N ARG A 44 9.10 8.52 -0.83
CA ARG A 44 9.52 9.63 0.03
C ARG A 44 8.34 10.38 0.65
N TYR A 45 7.29 10.62 -0.13
CA TYR A 45 6.15 11.44 0.32
C TYR A 45 4.98 10.63 0.88
N ASN A 46 4.81 9.37 0.48
CA ASN A 46 3.58 8.62 0.73
C ASN A 46 3.78 7.35 1.57
N ALA A 47 4.95 6.70 1.54
CA ALA A 47 5.11 5.36 2.12
C ALA A 47 4.83 5.32 3.64
N ARG A 48 5.23 6.36 4.37
CA ARG A 48 4.98 6.46 5.81
C ARG A 48 3.48 6.56 6.11
N GLY A 49 2.79 7.51 5.48
CA GLY A 49 1.35 7.73 5.68
C GLY A 49 0.53 6.53 5.23
N TYR A 50 0.91 5.90 4.12
CA TYR A 50 0.31 4.65 3.64
C TYR A 50 0.42 3.55 4.69
N ARG A 51 1.63 3.34 5.24
CA ARG A 51 1.87 2.31 6.26
C ARG A 51 1.11 2.60 7.56
N GLU A 52 1.10 3.85 8.01
CA GLU A 52 0.37 4.27 9.21
C GLU A 52 -1.13 4.02 9.06
N HIS A 53 -1.73 4.52 7.97
CA HIS A 53 -3.15 4.35 7.67
C HIS A 53 -3.57 2.87 7.64
N PHE A 54 -2.90 2.06 6.81
CA PHE A 54 -3.32 0.67 6.66
C PHE A 54 -2.95 -0.20 7.84
N ARG A 55 -1.94 0.15 8.65
CA ARG A 55 -1.71 -0.54 9.91
C ARG A 55 -2.94 -0.39 10.79
N ASP A 56 -3.44 0.83 10.99
CA ASP A 56 -4.60 1.08 11.85
C ASP A 56 -5.85 0.35 11.31
N CYS A 57 -6.06 0.34 9.99
CA CYS A 57 -7.14 -0.44 9.36
C CYS A 57 -6.97 -1.96 9.53
N LEU A 58 -5.75 -2.49 9.54
CA LEU A 58 -5.50 -3.93 9.62
C LEU A 58 -5.46 -4.43 11.07
N GLU A 59 -5.15 -3.58 12.05
CA GLU A 59 -5.02 -3.95 13.45
C GLU A 59 -6.34 -4.44 14.07
N ILE A 60 -7.50 -4.03 13.54
CA ILE A 60 -8.82 -4.47 14.03
C ILE A 60 -9.15 -5.92 13.64
N HIS A 61 -8.49 -6.47 12.62
CA HIS A 61 -8.77 -7.81 12.11
C HIS A 61 -8.06 -8.90 12.92
N SER A 62 -8.67 -10.07 13.01
CA SER A 62 -8.05 -11.27 13.56
C SER A 62 -6.93 -11.80 12.66
N THR A 63 -6.06 -12.65 13.20
CA THR A 63 -4.97 -13.29 12.43
C THR A 63 -5.52 -14.09 11.24
N SER A 64 -6.68 -14.73 11.38
CA SER A 64 -7.31 -15.50 10.29
C SER A 64 -7.76 -14.56 9.16
N GLU A 65 -8.47 -13.49 9.50
CA GLU A 65 -8.92 -12.49 8.51
C GLU A 65 -7.72 -11.82 7.81
N LEU A 66 -6.64 -11.54 8.53
CA LEU A 66 -5.40 -11.04 7.94
C LEU A 66 -4.80 -12.04 6.95
N GLY A 67 -4.87 -13.34 7.23
CA GLY A 67 -4.48 -14.39 6.29
C GLY A 67 -5.31 -14.36 5.00
N ASP A 68 -6.62 -14.17 5.11
CA ASP A 68 -7.52 -14.06 3.96
C ASP A 68 -7.27 -12.79 3.14
N ILE A 69 -7.04 -11.65 3.82
CA ILE A 69 -6.67 -10.38 3.18
C ILE A 69 -5.34 -10.54 2.43
N LEU A 70 -4.33 -11.13 3.06
CA LEU A 70 -3.02 -11.36 2.42
C LEU A 70 -3.18 -12.22 1.16
N LYS A 71 -3.95 -13.31 1.25
CA LYS A 71 -4.25 -14.16 0.10
C LYS A 71 -4.90 -13.35 -1.02
N LYS A 72 -5.91 -12.52 -0.71
CA LYS A 72 -6.59 -11.69 -1.70
C LYS A 72 -5.64 -10.68 -2.37
N VAL A 73 -4.84 -9.94 -1.60
CA VAL A 73 -3.84 -8.99 -2.13
C VAL A 73 -2.84 -9.72 -3.04
N ALA A 74 -2.38 -10.90 -2.64
CA ALA A 74 -1.37 -11.66 -3.38
C ALA A 74 -1.90 -12.28 -4.69
N THR A 75 -3.18 -12.68 -4.75
CA THR A 75 -3.72 -13.40 -5.91
C THR A 75 -4.42 -12.50 -6.91
N THR A 76 -4.94 -11.35 -6.49
CA THR A 76 -5.77 -10.49 -7.35
C THR A 76 -5.01 -9.31 -7.96
N GLY A 77 -3.86 -8.94 -7.40
CA GLY A 77 -3.15 -7.71 -7.80
C GLY A 77 -3.86 -6.43 -7.36
N GLN A 78 -4.93 -6.53 -6.57
CA GLN A 78 -5.63 -5.38 -5.99
C GLN A 78 -4.81 -4.78 -4.83
N HIS A 79 -4.91 -3.46 -4.65
CA HIS A 79 -4.39 -2.82 -3.44
C HIS A 79 -5.48 -2.66 -2.37
N LEU A 80 -5.07 -2.35 -1.14
CA LEU A 80 -5.94 -2.41 0.05
C LEU A 80 -7.17 -1.49 0.00
N ASN A 81 -7.17 -0.37 -0.74
CA ASN A 81 -8.39 0.45 -0.85
C ASN A 81 -9.50 -0.29 -1.62
N GLU A 82 -9.14 -1.20 -2.53
CA GLU A 82 -10.11 -1.99 -3.29
C GLU A 82 -10.63 -3.20 -2.51
N ILE A 83 -9.91 -3.58 -1.44
CA ILE A 83 -10.22 -4.77 -0.63
C ILE A 83 -10.98 -4.38 0.64
N LEU A 84 -10.65 -3.23 1.23
CA LEU A 84 -11.25 -2.77 2.47
C LEU A 84 -12.44 -1.84 2.14
N ASP A 85 -13.65 -2.39 2.20
CA ASP A 85 -14.94 -1.73 1.89
C ASP A 85 -15.24 -0.44 2.69
N ASN A 86 -14.38 -0.01 3.62
CA ASN A 86 -14.62 1.10 4.56
C ASN A 86 -13.48 2.14 4.68
N SER A 87 -12.50 2.20 3.76
CA SER A 87 -11.42 3.18 3.90
C SER A 87 -11.78 4.55 3.32
N PRO A 88 -11.60 5.67 4.06
CA PRO A 88 -11.60 7.00 3.45
C PRO A 88 -10.51 7.01 2.38
N ALA A 89 -10.81 7.57 1.21
CA ALA A 89 -9.87 7.63 0.09
C ALA A 89 -8.52 8.12 0.61
N PHE A 90 -7.48 7.29 0.56
CA PHE A 90 -6.12 7.72 0.82
C PHE A 90 -5.83 8.89 -0.12
N VAL A 91 -5.87 10.12 0.40
CA VAL A 91 -5.59 11.32 -0.38
C VAL A 91 -4.08 11.40 -0.50
N GLU A 92 -3.56 10.86 -1.59
CA GLU A 92 -2.18 11.11 -2.01
C GLU A 92 -1.98 12.63 -2.04
N ARG A 93 -1.01 13.14 -1.26
CA ARG A 93 -0.54 14.50 -1.47
C ARG A 93 0.21 14.49 -2.79
N ASN A 94 -0.50 14.76 -3.88
CA ASN A 94 0.12 15.09 -5.14
C ASN A 94 1.12 16.21 -4.85
N GLY A 95 2.40 15.99 -5.17
CA GLY A 95 3.49 16.94 -4.97
C GLY A 95 3.37 18.23 -5.78
N LYS A 96 2.15 18.71 -6.07
CA LYS A 96 1.91 20.09 -6.44
C LYS A 96 1.66 20.85 -5.14
N GLY A 97 2.67 21.61 -4.72
CA GLY A 97 2.50 22.61 -3.67
C GLY A 97 1.21 23.42 -3.91
N SER A 98 0.43 23.57 -2.84
CA SER A 98 -0.63 24.57 -2.80
C SER A 98 -0.02 25.97 -2.96
N PRO A 99 -0.77 26.92 -3.55
CA PRO A 99 -0.31 28.26 -3.81
C PRO A 99 -0.18 29.03 -2.49
N VAL A 100 0.91 29.78 -2.36
CA VAL A 100 0.98 31.00 -1.56
C VAL A 100 1.56 32.07 -2.47
#